data_AF-A0A536H0C4-F1
#
_entry.id   AF-A0A536H0C4-F1
#
_cell.length_a   1.000
_cell.length_b   1.000
_cell.length_c   1.000
_cell.angle_alpha   90.00
_cell.angle_beta   90.00
_cell.angle_gamma   90.00
#
_symmetry.space_group_name_H-M   'P 1'
#
loop_
_entity.id
_entity.type
_entity.pdbx_description
1 polymer ?
#
loop_
_entity_poly.entity_id
_entity_poly.type
_entity_poly.pdbx_seq_one_letter_code
_entity_poly.pdbx_strand_id
1 'polypeptide(L)'
;MRGPKTALLVCFGGAAAAVLGLAWDVSIHSAYPSLAQHETPLDPLSPAHDLIAAGILVAAIGAAWAIGVGVSRRLGALALLPIVASIAWVGTTALDAPALETGTTDQQAAANQLWQKTEEASIRYRSLSAARADGYLAFNPIGDPLIHYVNPAYMQDGRILDPEHVESLVYENTLRGPVLLAAMYSLEDPNAAPPDVAGQLTPWHRHDDLCFTPGGEVVGAAPACPPGSATYYTPWMLHVWLVPNRYGRFASDLDPWNQLAIELFG
;
A
#
# COMPACT_ATOMS: atom_id res chain seq x y z
N MET A 1 -44.69 -13.03 8.74
CA MET A 1 -44.24 -13.01 7.33
C MET A 1 -43.80 -11.59 7.00
N ARG A 2 -42.49 -11.34 6.78
CA ARG A 2 -41.99 -10.00 6.41
C ARG A 2 -42.51 -9.68 4.99
N GLY A 3 -43.16 -8.53 4.81
CA GLY A 3 -43.86 -8.16 3.59
C GLY A 3 -42.95 -7.53 2.51
N PRO A 4 -43.47 -7.26 1.30
CA PRO A 4 -42.71 -6.70 0.17
C PRO A 4 -42.05 -5.35 0.48
N LYS A 5 -42.62 -4.57 1.41
CA LYS A 5 -42.03 -3.31 1.90
C LYS A 5 -40.66 -3.52 2.54
N THR A 6 -40.47 -4.61 3.28
CA THR A 6 -39.19 -4.93 3.91
C THR A 6 -38.13 -5.29 2.88
N ALA A 7 -38.51 -6.03 1.82
CA ALA A 7 -37.60 -6.38 0.73
C ALA A 7 -37.12 -5.14 -0.04
N LEU A 8 -38.02 -4.20 -0.32
CA LEU A 8 -37.68 -2.93 -0.95
C LEU A 8 -36.76 -2.08 -0.07
N LEU A 9 -37.01 -2.01 1.25
CA LEU A 9 -36.13 -1.28 2.17
C LEU A 9 -34.70 -1.83 2.18
N VAL A 10 -34.54 -3.16 2.15
CA VAL A 10 -33.21 -3.80 2.04
C VAL A 10 -32.55 -3.45 0.71
N CYS A 11 -33.31 -3.51 -0.39
CA CYS A 11 -32.81 -3.14 -1.72
C CYS A 11 -32.31 -1.69 -1.76
N PHE A 12 -33.11 -0.74 -1.25
CA PHE A 12 -32.73 0.67 -1.19
C PHE A 12 -31.56 0.93 -0.26
N GLY A 13 -31.49 0.24 0.89
CA GLY A 13 -30.37 0.33 1.81
C GLY A 13 -29.05 -0.10 1.16
N GLY A 14 -29.06 -1.22 0.44
CA GLY A 14 -27.90 -1.67 -0.34
C GLY A 14 -27.49 -0.67 -1.43
N ALA A 15 -28.46 -0.16 -2.19
CA ALA A 15 -28.19 0.83 -3.23
C ALA A 15 -27.60 2.13 -2.66
N ALA A 16 -28.12 2.60 -1.52
CA ALA A 16 -27.59 3.76 -0.82
C ALA A 16 -26.15 3.53 -0.33
N ALA A 17 -25.85 2.35 0.22
CA ALA A 17 -24.49 1.97 0.60
C ALA A 17 -23.54 1.96 -0.61
N ALA A 18 -23.98 1.42 -1.75
CA ALA A 18 -23.17 1.41 -2.97
C ALA A 18 -22.87 2.84 -3.49
N VAL A 19 -23.86 3.74 -3.45
CA VAL A 19 -23.67 5.14 -3.82
C VAL A 19 -22.75 5.87 -2.85
N LEU A 20 -22.85 5.59 -1.54
CA LEU A 20 -21.93 6.13 -0.55
C LEU A 20 -20.49 5.63 -0.78
N GLY A 21 -20.32 4.35 -1.09
CA GLY A 21 -19.03 3.78 -1.48
C GLY A 21 -18.45 4.47 -2.72
N LEU A 22 -19.26 4.69 -3.77
CA LEU A 22 -18.84 5.42 -4.97
C LEU A 22 -18.46 6.87 -4.66
N ALA A 23 -19.24 7.57 -3.82
CA ALA A 23 -18.92 8.94 -3.44
C ALA A 23 -17.61 9.01 -2.63
N TRP A 24 -17.37 8.03 -1.77
CA TRP A 24 -16.13 7.91 -1.02
C TRP A 24 -14.95 7.63 -1.96
N ASP A 25 -15.10 6.66 -2.87
CA ASP A 25 -14.11 6.32 -3.89
C ASP A 25 -13.70 7.52 -4.74
N VAL A 26 -14.69 8.25 -5.27
CA VAL A 26 -14.45 9.48 -6.05
C VAL A 26 -13.72 10.53 -5.21
N SER A 27 -14.07 10.68 -3.93
CA SER A 27 -13.40 11.62 -3.04
C SER A 27 -11.93 11.25 -2.84
N ILE A 28 -11.62 9.96 -2.64
CA ILE A 28 -10.26 9.47 -2.48
C ILE A 28 -9.44 9.69 -3.76
N HIS A 29 -9.95 9.24 -4.90
CA HIS A 29 -9.27 9.40 -6.20
C HIS A 29 -9.13 10.87 -6.63
N SER A 30 -9.99 11.76 -6.14
CA SER A 30 -9.85 13.21 -6.37
C SER A 30 -8.69 13.82 -5.58
N ALA A 31 -8.40 13.29 -4.39
CA ALA A 31 -7.32 13.73 -3.54
C ALA A 31 -5.99 13.05 -3.89
N TYR A 32 -6.03 11.77 -4.28
CA TYR A 32 -4.86 10.94 -4.60
C TYR A 32 -5.03 10.25 -5.96
N PRO A 33 -4.82 10.97 -7.08
CA PRO A 33 -5.00 10.40 -8.41
C PRO A 33 -4.04 9.23 -8.74
N SER A 34 -2.90 9.14 -8.04
CA SER A 34 -1.92 8.06 -8.22
C SER A 34 -2.44 6.70 -7.77
N LEU A 35 -3.40 6.64 -6.84
CA LEU A 35 -4.00 5.38 -6.37
C LEU A 35 -4.57 4.54 -7.52
N ALA A 36 -5.12 5.19 -8.54
CA ALA A 36 -5.68 4.53 -9.72
C ALA A 36 -4.65 3.69 -10.52
N GLN A 37 -3.35 3.96 -10.34
CA GLN A 37 -2.27 3.19 -11.00
C GLN A 37 -1.87 1.94 -10.20
N HIS A 38 -2.25 1.88 -8.93
CA HIS A 38 -1.83 0.83 -7.99
C HIS A 38 -3.00 -0.05 -7.51
N GLU A 39 -4.20 0.20 -8.02
CA GLU A 39 -5.41 -0.50 -7.61
C GLU A 39 -6.13 -1.12 -8.81
N THR A 40 -6.85 -2.20 -8.54
CA THR A 40 -7.80 -2.76 -9.51
C THR A 40 -9.17 -2.10 -9.34
N PRO A 41 -10.07 -2.16 -10.35
CA PRO A 41 -11.39 -1.54 -10.25
C PRO A 41 -12.27 -1.98 -9.07
N LEU A 42 -11.92 -3.08 -8.39
CA LEU A 42 -12.53 -3.58 -7.17
C LEU A 42 -11.45 -4.22 -6.28
N ASP A 43 -10.43 -3.46 -5.88
CA ASP A 43 -9.42 -3.93 -4.94
C ASP A 43 -10.09 -4.32 -3.60
N PRO A 44 -10.07 -5.61 -3.18
CA PRO A 44 -10.82 -6.13 -2.02
C PRO A 44 -10.27 -5.68 -0.66
N LEU A 45 -9.40 -4.68 -0.65
CA LEU A 45 -8.77 -4.09 0.53
C LEU A 45 -8.96 -2.56 0.59
N SER A 46 -9.70 -2.00 -0.37
CA SER A 46 -10.21 -0.64 -0.32
C SER A 46 -11.53 -0.60 0.47
N PRO A 47 -11.62 0.14 1.59
CA PRO A 47 -12.89 0.30 2.32
C PRO A 47 -14.01 0.87 1.46
N ALA A 48 -13.67 1.70 0.47
CA ALA A 48 -14.63 2.27 -0.47
C ALA A 48 -15.13 1.20 -1.44
N HIS A 49 -14.24 0.41 -2.06
CA HIS A 49 -14.64 -0.70 -2.95
C HIS A 49 -15.43 -1.77 -2.20
N ASP A 50 -15.05 -2.10 -0.96
CA ASP A 50 -15.77 -3.04 -0.11
C ASP A 50 -17.20 -2.58 0.17
N LEU A 51 -17.39 -1.28 0.44
CA LEU A 51 -18.71 -0.71 0.65
C LEU A 51 -19.55 -0.72 -0.63
N ILE A 52 -18.93 -0.47 -1.80
CA ILE A 52 -19.59 -0.59 -3.11
C ILE A 52 -20.06 -2.04 -3.32
N ALA A 53 -19.15 -3.00 -3.18
CA ALA A 53 -19.42 -4.42 -3.41
C ALA A 53 -20.50 -4.96 -2.45
N ALA A 54 -20.39 -4.65 -1.16
CA ALA A 54 -21.37 -5.01 -0.15
C ALA A 54 -22.74 -4.37 -0.43
N GLY A 55 -22.76 -3.09 -0.82
CA GLY A 55 -23.99 -2.37 -1.18
C GLY A 55 -24.70 -3.00 -2.37
N ILE A 56 -23.96 -3.29 -3.46
CA ILE A 56 -24.49 -3.97 -4.66
C ILE A 56 -25.06 -5.34 -4.30
N LEU A 57 -24.33 -6.12 -3.49
CA LEU A 57 -24.77 -7.46 -3.08
C LEU A 57 -26.08 -7.41 -2.27
N VAL A 58 -26.17 -6.52 -1.29
CA VAL A 58 -27.38 -6.32 -0.48
C VAL A 58 -28.55 -5.85 -1.36
N ALA A 59 -28.30 -4.93 -2.29
CA ALA A 59 -29.31 -4.44 -3.22
C ALA A 59 -29.86 -5.57 -4.10
N ALA A 60 -28.98 -6.38 -4.68
CA ALA A 60 -29.34 -7.48 -5.56
C ALA A 60 -30.13 -8.59 -4.83
N ILE A 61 -29.72 -8.95 -3.61
CA ILE A 61 -30.47 -9.89 -2.75
C ILE A 61 -31.85 -9.30 -2.40
N GLY A 62 -31.91 -8.01 -2.04
CA GLY A 62 -33.17 -7.31 -1.75
C GLY A 62 -34.13 -7.32 -2.95
N ALA A 63 -33.61 -7.07 -4.15
CA ALA A 63 -34.36 -7.13 -5.41
C ALA A 63 -34.88 -8.54 -5.71
N ALA A 64 -34.02 -9.57 -5.62
CA ALA A 64 -34.41 -10.96 -5.81
C ALA A 64 -35.50 -11.40 -4.81
N TRP A 65 -35.39 -10.96 -3.56
CA TRP A 65 -36.42 -11.19 -2.54
C TRP A 65 -37.73 -10.48 -2.87
N ALA A 66 -37.69 -9.22 -3.31
CA ALA A 66 -38.88 -8.47 -3.73
C ALA A 66 -39.59 -9.15 -4.92
N ILE A 67 -38.84 -9.64 -5.92
CA ILE A 67 -39.37 -10.43 -7.05
C ILE A 67 -40.00 -11.75 -6.54
N GLY A 68 -39.34 -12.43 -5.60
CA GLY A 68 -39.80 -13.68 -5.01
C GLY A 68 -41.14 -13.58 -4.28
N VAL A 69 -41.34 -12.47 -3.56
CA VAL A 69 -42.57 -12.20 -2.78
C VAL A 69 -43.65 -11.53 -3.62
N GLY A 70 -43.27 -10.68 -4.59
CA GLY A 70 -44.20 -9.85 -5.37
C GLY A 70 -44.63 -10.42 -6.72
N VAL A 71 -43.80 -11.26 -7.34
CA VAL A 71 -44.04 -11.80 -8.70
C VAL A 71 -44.13 -13.33 -8.67
N SER A 72 -43.01 -14.01 -8.43
CA SER A 72 -43.00 -15.46 -8.25
C SER A 72 -41.73 -15.92 -7.54
N ARG A 73 -41.87 -16.95 -6.69
CA ARG A 73 -40.73 -17.57 -6.00
C ARG A 73 -39.67 -18.11 -6.97
N ARG A 74 -40.08 -18.61 -8.13
CA ARG A 74 -39.16 -19.13 -9.16
C ARG A 74 -38.31 -18.02 -9.77
N LEU A 75 -38.93 -16.90 -10.15
CA LEU A 75 -38.19 -15.75 -10.71
C LEU A 75 -37.26 -15.12 -9.66
N GLY A 76 -37.69 -15.02 -8.40
CA GLY A 76 -36.83 -14.56 -7.31
C GLY A 76 -35.61 -15.47 -7.11
N ALA A 77 -35.79 -16.79 -7.17
CA ALA A 77 -34.68 -17.74 -7.10
C ALA A 77 -33.73 -17.64 -8.31
N LEU A 78 -34.26 -17.49 -9.52
CA LEU A 78 -33.45 -17.28 -10.73
C LEU A 78 -32.64 -15.98 -10.66
N ALA A 79 -33.19 -14.92 -10.05
CA ALA A 79 -32.49 -13.65 -9.87
C ALA A 79 -31.27 -13.73 -8.93
N LEU A 80 -31.15 -14.79 -8.10
CA LEU A 80 -29.97 -15.03 -7.27
C LEU A 80 -28.82 -15.69 -8.02
N LEU A 81 -29.09 -16.36 -9.15
CA LEU A 81 -28.06 -17.07 -9.93
C LEU A 81 -26.87 -16.19 -10.35
N PRO A 82 -27.06 -14.99 -10.93
CA PRO A 82 -25.92 -14.14 -11.27
C PRO A 82 -25.15 -13.69 -10.02
N ILE A 83 -25.82 -13.47 -8.88
CA ILE A 83 -25.18 -13.09 -7.63
C ILE A 83 -24.26 -14.21 -7.14
N VAL A 84 -24.77 -15.45 -7.11
CA VAL A 84 -23.99 -16.62 -6.70
C VAL A 84 -22.81 -16.84 -7.65
N ALA A 85 -23.02 -16.69 -8.95
CA ALA A 85 -21.95 -16.78 -9.95
C ALA A 85 -20.87 -15.70 -9.74
N SER A 86 -21.26 -14.46 -9.47
CA SER A 86 -20.34 -13.36 -9.17
C SER A 86 -19.56 -13.59 -7.88
N ILE A 87 -20.21 -14.06 -6.80
CA ILE A 87 -19.52 -14.40 -5.54
C ILE A 87 -18.53 -15.54 -5.76
N ALA A 88 -18.93 -16.58 -6.50
CA ALA A 88 -18.05 -17.70 -6.82
C ALA A 88 -16.82 -17.24 -7.62
N TRP A 89 -17.02 -16.37 -8.63
CA TRP A 89 -15.95 -15.77 -9.41
C TRP A 89 -15.00 -14.94 -8.54
N VAL A 90 -15.51 -14.06 -7.68
CA VAL A 90 -14.71 -13.26 -6.76
C VAL A 90 -13.93 -14.15 -5.78
N GLY A 91 -14.58 -15.19 -5.25
CA GLY A 91 -13.92 -16.17 -4.39
C GLY A 91 -12.76 -16.88 -5.09
N THR A 92 -12.92 -17.26 -6.36
CA THR A 92 -11.82 -17.85 -7.14
C THR A 92 -10.68 -16.86 -7.39
N THR A 93 -10.99 -15.61 -7.74
CA THR A 93 -9.95 -14.59 -7.97
C THR A 93 -9.21 -14.20 -6.68
N ALA A 94 -9.89 -14.22 -5.53
CA ALA A 94 -9.27 -13.94 -4.23
C ALA A 94 -8.34 -15.08 -3.80
N LEU A 95 -8.65 -16.32 -4.17
CA LEU A 95 -7.75 -17.47 -3.94
C LEU A 95 -6.53 -17.44 -4.87
N ASP A 96 -6.65 -16.80 -6.04
CA ASP A 96 -5.53 -16.55 -6.96
C ASP A 96 -4.71 -15.30 -6.59
N ALA A 97 -5.09 -14.55 -5.53
CA ALA A 97 -4.29 -13.43 -5.06
C ALA A 97 -2.91 -13.92 -4.60
N PRO A 98 -1.82 -13.20 -4.93
CA PRO A 98 -0.48 -13.62 -4.55
C PRO A 98 -0.40 -13.78 -3.03
N ALA A 99 -0.16 -15.01 -2.58
CA ALA A 99 0.14 -15.28 -1.19
C ALA A 99 1.47 -14.59 -0.86
N LEU A 100 1.54 -13.94 0.31
CA LEU A 100 2.81 -13.45 0.83
C LEU A 100 3.82 -14.60 0.82
N GLU A 101 5.02 -14.33 0.32
CA GLU A 101 6.09 -15.30 0.26
C GLU A 101 6.28 -15.97 1.63
N THR A 102 6.22 -17.30 1.69
CA THR A 102 6.42 -18.03 2.93
C THR A 102 7.84 -18.61 2.94
N GLY A 103 8.73 -17.98 3.69
CA GLY A 103 10.10 -18.47 3.88
C GLY A 103 10.17 -19.66 4.85
N THR A 104 11.34 -20.29 4.93
CA THR A 104 11.66 -21.29 5.96
C THR A 104 11.59 -20.69 7.37
N THR A 105 11.57 -21.52 8.40
CA THR A 105 11.63 -21.06 9.80
C THR A 105 12.85 -20.17 10.06
N ASP A 106 14.00 -20.51 9.50
CA ASP A 106 15.23 -19.74 9.67
C ASP A 106 15.15 -18.38 8.95
N GLN A 107 14.59 -18.35 7.73
CA GLN A 107 14.33 -17.10 7.01
C GLN A 107 13.36 -16.20 7.81
N GLN A 108 12.29 -16.76 8.36
CA GLN A 108 11.36 -15.99 9.19
C GLN A 108 12.02 -15.45 10.45
N ALA A 109 12.88 -16.25 11.11
CA ALA A 109 13.62 -15.80 12.28
C ALA A 109 14.60 -14.67 11.94
N ALA A 110 15.34 -14.78 10.84
CA ALA A 110 16.27 -13.75 10.38
C ALA A 110 15.56 -12.45 9.97
N ALA A 111 14.46 -12.55 9.22
CA ALA A 111 13.61 -11.42 8.85
C ALA A 111 13.04 -10.72 10.09
N ASN A 112 12.51 -11.48 11.05
CA ASN A 112 11.99 -10.92 12.30
C ASN A 112 13.08 -10.23 13.12
N GLN A 113 14.28 -10.82 13.19
CA GLN A 113 15.40 -10.23 13.90
C GLN A 113 15.85 -8.90 13.26
N LEU A 114 15.96 -8.84 11.93
CA LEU A 114 16.29 -7.61 11.22
C LEU A 114 15.24 -6.52 11.49
N TRP A 115 13.95 -6.88 11.39
CA TRP A 115 12.85 -5.95 11.64
C TRP A 115 12.88 -5.41 13.08
N GLN A 116 13.03 -6.27 14.09
CA GLN A 116 13.05 -5.86 15.51
C GLN A 116 14.20 -4.89 15.81
N LYS A 117 15.42 -5.22 15.36
CA LYS A 117 16.57 -4.34 15.57
C LYS A 117 16.39 -2.99 14.87
N THR A 118 15.84 -3.02 13.65
CA THR A 118 15.57 -1.78 12.88
C THR A 118 14.51 -0.93 13.58
N GLU A 119 13.44 -1.55 14.08
CA GLU A 119 12.41 -0.86 14.86
C GLU A 119 13.01 -0.22 16.11
N GLU A 120 13.74 -0.98 16.92
CA GLU A 120 14.37 -0.50 18.17
C GLU A 120 15.30 0.69 17.92
N ALA A 121 16.20 0.60 16.94
CA ALA A 121 17.15 1.66 16.61
C ALA A 121 16.47 2.91 16.03
N SER A 122 15.33 2.73 15.36
CA SER A 122 14.58 3.82 14.71
C SER A 122 13.60 4.55 15.63
N ILE A 123 13.38 4.09 16.87
CA ILE A 123 12.41 4.70 17.82
C ILE A 123 12.67 6.21 17.99
N ARG A 124 13.93 6.62 18.13
CA ARG A 124 14.31 8.05 18.28
C ARG A 124 13.89 8.90 17.08
N TYR A 125 13.88 8.30 15.89
CA TYR A 125 13.53 8.97 14.64
C TYR A 125 12.04 9.04 14.38
N ARG A 126 11.18 8.59 15.31
CA ARG A 126 9.76 9.01 15.27
C ARG A 126 9.61 10.53 15.29
N SER A 127 10.61 11.23 15.85
CA SER A 127 10.76 12.67 15.72
C SER A 127 11.61 13.03 14.51
N LEU A 128 11.01 13.65 13.49
CA LEU A 128 11.76 14.16 12.34
C LEU A 128 12.87 15.15 12.75
N SER A 129 12.64 15.96 13.80
CA SER A 129 13.68 16.85 14.30
C SER A 129 14.89 16.10 14.87
N ALA A 130 14.70 14.92 15.47
CA ALA A 130 15.81 14.09 15.92
C ALA A 130 16.59 13.53 14.74
N ALA A 131 15.91 13.05 13.70
CA ALA A 131 16.59 12.60 12.47
C ALA A 131 17.41 13.74 11.83
N ARG A 132 16.82 14.93 11.69
CA ARG A 132 17.57 16.08 11.14
C ARG A 132 18.76 16.49 12.01
N ALA A 133 18.64 16.40 13.32
CA ALA A 133 19.74 16.68 14.24
C ALA A 133 20.89 15.65 14.09
N ASP A 134 20.56 14.40 13.77
CA ASP A 134 21.52 13.31 13.52
C ASP A 134 22.06 13.30 12.07
N GLY A 135 21.73 14.30 11.26
CA GLY A 135 22.32 14.53 9.93
C GLY A 135 21.48 14.04 8.74
N TYR A 136 20.25 13.62 8.96
CA TYR A 136 19.36 13.21 7.88
C TYR A 136 18.78 14.42 7.11
N LEU A 137 18.83 14.37 5.79
CA LEU A 137 18.40 15.43 4.86
C LEU A 137 17.35 14.89 3.90
N ALA A 138 16.34 15.71 3.56
CA ALA A 138 15.34 15.32 2.56
C ALA A 138 16.00 15.11 1.20
N PHE A 139 15.76 13.97 0.58
CA PHE A 139 16.29 13.58 -0.73
C PHE A 139 15.31 13.90 -1.86
N ASN A 140 14.01 13.70 -1.60
CA ASN A 140 12.93 14.06 -2.51
C ASN A 140 12.32 15.41 -2.12
N PRO A 141 11.63 16.09 -3.05
CA PRO A 141 10.86 17.29 -2.74
C PRO A 141 9.95 17.12 -1.52
N ILE A 142 9.94 18.10 -0.61
CA ILE A 142 9.15 18.04 0.63
C ILE A 142 7.63 18.07 0.36
N GLY A 143 7.21 18.39 -0.86
CA GLY A 143 5.81 18.32 -1.28
C GLY A 143 5.33 16.91 -1.63
N ASP A 144 6.23 15.93 -1.71
CA ASP A 144 5.87 14.56 -2.02
C ASP A 144 5.21 13.88 -0.80
N PRO A 145 4.21 13.00 -1.02
CA PRO A 145 3.54 12.30 0.07
C PRO A 145 4.49 11.44 0.93
N LEU A 146 5.45 10.76 0.29
CA LEU A 146 6.51 10.00 0.93
C LEU A 146 7.85 10.68 0.71
N ILE A 147 8.54 11.02 1.80
CA ILE A 147 9.83 11.69 1.76
C ILE A 147 10.89 10.76 2.34
N HIS A 148 11.92 10.53 1.54
CA HIS A 148 13.15 9.91 1.98
C HIS A 148 14.04 10.97 2.62
N TYR A 149 14.39 10.76 3.88
CA TYR A 149 15.43 11.51 4.57
C TYR A 149 16.68 10.64 4.61
N VAL A 150 17.70 11.01 3.85
CA VAL A 150 18.95 10.26 3.70
C VAL A 150 20.03 10.81 4.63
N ASN A 151 20.89 9.95 5.16
CA ASN A 151 22.08 10.37 5.89
C ASN A 151 23.32 10.18 5.00
N PRO A 152 23.89 11.26 4.41
CA PRO A 152 25.03 11.14 3.50
C PRO A 152 26.27 10.49 4.13
N ALA A 153 26.44 10.60 5.46
CA ALA A 153 27.55 9.95 6.15
C ALA A 153 27.38 8.43 6.18
N TYR A 154 26.16 7.94 6.37
CA TYR A 154 25.86 6.50 6.40
C TYR A 154 25.82 5.90 4.99
N MET A 155 25.41 6.66 3.98
CA MET A 155 25.48 6.24 2.57
C MET A 155 26.90 5.87 2.08
N GLN A 156 27.96 6.23 2.83
CA GLN A 156 29.37 6.10 2.42
C GLN A 156 30.27 5.53 3.52
N ASP A 157 29.69 4.90 4.55
CA ASP A 157 30.47 4.40 5.68
C ASP A 157 30.89 2.93 5.57
N GLY A 158 30.55 2.29 4.44
CA GLY A 158 30.84 0.89 4.15
C GLY A 158 30.08 -0.12 5.01
N ARG A 159 29.11 0.32 5.84
CA ARG A 159 28.25 -0.59 6.60
C ARG A 159 27.14 -1.11 5.69
N ILE A 160 26.71 -2.34 5.97
CA ILE A 160 25.61 -2.97 5.23
C ILE A 160 24.68 -3.55 6.26
N LEU A 161 23.41 -3.12 6.22
CA LEU A 161 22.36 -3.57 7.14
C LEU A 161 22.74 -3.37 8.62
N ASP A 162 23.21 -2.18 8.98
CA ASP A 162 23.42 -1.78 10.37
C ASP A 162 22.24 -0.93 10.89
N PRO A 163 21.37 -1.47 11.75
CA PRO A 163 20.24 -0.74 12.32
C PRO A 163 20.60 0.56 13.04
N GLU A 164 21.83 0.69 13.55
CA GLU A 164 22.26 1.92 14.22
C GLU A 164 22.72 3.02 13.24
N HIS A 165 22.90 2.68 11.96
CA HIS A 165 23.40 3.55 10.89
C HIS A 165 22.55 3.42 9.62
N VAL A 166 21.23 3.55 9.74
CA VAL A 166 20.29 3.42 8.60
C VAL A 166 20.52 4.51 7.55
N GLU A 167 20.72 4.14 6.29
CA GLU A 167 21.03 5.07 5.20
C GLU A 167 19.89 6.05 4.88
N SER A 168 18.63 5.59 4.96
CA SER A 168 17.46 6.42 4.67
C SER A 168 16.27 6.11 5.58
N LEU A 169 15.59 7.16 6.04
CA LEU A 169 14.35 7.08 6.81
C LEU A 169 13.19 7.60 5.96
N VAL A 170 12.12 6.83 5.85
CA VAL A 170 10.95 7.19 5.03
C VAL A 170 9.87 7.74 5.93
N TYR A 171 9.44 8.98 5.65
CA TYR A 171 8.34 9.63 6.35
C TYR A 171 7.19 9.91 5.41
N GLU A 172 5.99 9.89 5.96
CA GLU A 172 4.81 10.47 5.32
C GLU A 172 4.47 11.80 5.97
N ASN A 173 4.19 12.81 5.14
CA ASN A 173 3.68 14.08 5.64
C ASN A 173 2.17 13.99 5.85
N THR A 174 1.72 13.81 7.09
CA THR A 174 0.28 13.82 7.41
C THR A 174 -0.19 15.22 7.79
N LEU A 175 -1.51 15.39 7.91
CA LEU A 175 -2.13 16.62 8.43
C LEU A 175 -1.69 16.95 9.87
N ARG A 176 -1.16 15.98 10.61
CA ARG A 176 -0.69 16.13 12.01
C ARG A 176 0.82 16.26 12.12
N GLY A 177 1.54 16.17 10.99
CA GLY A 177 2.98 16.24 10.90
C GLY A 177 3.61 14.97 10.31
N PRO A 178 4.94 14.93 10.20
CA PRO A 178 5.64 13.81 9.61
C PRO A 178 5.56 12.56 10.51
N VAL A 179 5.19 11.42 9.92
CA VAL A 179 5.14 10.11 10.59
C VAL A 179 6.21 9.21 9.97
N LEU A 180 7.07 8.62 10.81
CA LEU A 180 8.08 7.66 10.36
C LEU A 180 7.41 6.34 9.95
N LEU A 181 7.60 5.93 8.69
CA LEU A 181 6.98 4.73 8.13
C LEU A 181 7.95 3.57 7.95
N ALA A 182 9.18 3.86 7.54
CA ALA A 182 10.17 2.83 7.26
C ALA A 182 11.60 3.32 7.50
N ALA A 183 12.48 2.34 7.68
CA ALA A 183 13.89 2.46 7.40
C ALA A 183 14.18 1.83 6.04
N MET A 184 15.08 2.42 5.26
CA MET A 184 15.55 1.86 4.00
C MET A 184 17.06 1.76 4.06
N TYR A 185 17.56 0.55 3.91
CA TYR A 185 18.98 0.30 3.74
C TYR A 185 19.36 0.43 2.27
N SER A 186 20.52 1.02 2.00
CA SER A 186 21.02 1.19 0.63
C SER A 186 22.48 0.76 0.55
N LEU A 187 22.85 0.02 -0.50
CA LEU A 187 24.26 -0.28 -0.73
C LEU A 187 25.00 0.96 -1.23
N GLU A 188 26.26 1.10 -0.83
CA GLU A 188 27.14 2.16 -1.35
C GLU A 188 27.49 1.95 -2.84
N ASP A 189 27.85 0.72 -3.23
CA ASP A 189 28.14 0.37 -4.63
C ASP A 189 26.87 -0.17 -5.33
N PRO A 190 26.36 0.52 -6.37
CA PRO A 190 25.17 0.07 -7.11
C PRO A 190 25.38 -1.24 -7.88
N ASN A 191 26.62 -1.69 -8.03
CA ASN A 191 26.96 -2.96 -8.69
C ASN A 191 27.24 -4.09 -7.69
N ALA A 192 27.31 -3.81 -6.39
CA ALA A 192 27.53 -4.84 -5.38
C ALA A 192 26.33 -5.79 -5.31
N ALA A 193 26.61 -7.07 -5.07
CA ALA A 193 25.57 -8.06 -4.82
C ALA A 193 25.00 -7.85 -3.41
N PRO A 194 23.67 -7.69 -3.25
CA PRO A 194 23.08 -7.54 -1.93
C PRO A 194 23.23 -8.82 -1.10
N PRO A 195 23.43 -8.71 0.23
CA PRO A 195 23.49 -9.87 1.10
C PRO A 195 22.13 -10.56 1.20
N ASP A 196 22.15 -11.89 1.22
CA ASP A 196 20.97 -12.71 1.49
C ASP A 196 20.74 -12.80 3.01
N VAL A 197 19.72 -12.10 3.52
CA VAL A 197 19.37 -12.11 4.96
C VAL A 197 18.33 -13.17 5.27
N ALA A 198 17.24 -13.20 4.49
CA ALA A 198 16.09 -14.06 4.71
C ALA A 198 15.48 -14.56 3.39
N GLY A 199 16.29 -14.67 2.34
CA GLY A 199 15.87 -15.02 0.99
C GLY A 199 14.75 -14.11 0.49
N GLN A 200 13.72 -14.73 -0.06
CA GLN A 200 12.54 -14.07 -0.62
C GLN A 200 11.75 -13.19 0.38
N LEU A 201 11.97 -13.33 1.69
CA LEU A 201 11.30 -12.50 2.70
C LEU A 201 11.89 -11.08 2.81
N THR A 202 13.10 -10.87 2.32
CA THR A 202 13.80 -9.57 2.35
C THR A 202 14.25 -9.21 0.94
N PRO A 203 13.31 -8.92 0.02
CA PRO A 203 13.63 -8.66 -1.37
C PRO A 203 14.36 -7.31 -1.51
N TRP A 204 15.63 -7.39 -1.89
CA TRP A 204 16.35 -6.23 -2.39
C TRP A 204 15.80 -5.83 -3.77
N HIS A 205 15.63 -4.54 -3.99
CA HIS A 205 15.18 -3.97 -5.26
C HIS A 205 16.03 -2.77 -5.65
N ARG A 206 15.89 -2.33 -6.89
CA ARG A 206 16.50 -1.10 -7.41
C ARG A 206 15.57 -0.51 -8.45
N HIS A 207 15.60 0.80 -8.60
CA HIS A 207 14.89 1.50 -9.65
C HIS A 207 15.79 1.69 -10.86
N ASP A 208 15.20 1.56 -12.05
CA ASP A 208 15.79 1.94 -13.34
C ASP A 208 14.86 2.85 -14.16
N ASP A 209 13.77 3.27 -13.52
CA ASP A 209 12.66 4.02 -14.07
C ASP A 209 12.53 5.41 -13.44
N LEU A 210 13.37 5.77 -12.46
CA LEU A 210 13.36 7.10 -11.85
C LEU A 210 14.21 8.10 -12.64
N CYS A 211 13.74 9.35 -12.72
CA CYS A 211 14.43 10.46 -13.35
C CYS A 211 15.11 11.32 -12.29
N PHE A 212 16.40 11.53 -12.46
CA PHE A 212 17.24 12.20 -11.48
C PHE A 212 17.88 13.48 -12.02
N THR A 213 18.01 14.50 -11.17
CA THR A 213 18.85 15.66 -11.45
C THR A 213 20.34 15.27 -11.41
N PRO A 214 21.26 16.10 -11.94
CA PRO A 214 22.69 15.88 -11.75
C PRO A 214 23.14 15.85 -10.28
N GLY A 215 22.33 16.41 -9.37
CA GLY A 215 22.55 16.37 -7.92
C GLY A 215 22.03 15.10 -7.24
N GLY A 216 21.38 14.21 -7.99
CA GLY A 216 20.86 12.93 -7.50
C GLY A 216 19.42 12.96 -7.00
N GLU A 217 18.75 14.11 -7.01
CA GLU A 217 17.36 14.24 -6.56
C GLU A 217 16.39 13.59 -7.55
N VAL A 218 15.37 12.88 -7.06
CA VAL A 218 14.29 12.32 -7.89
C VAL A 218 13.30 13.42 -8.27
N VAL A 219 13.05 13.59 -9.58
CA VAL A 219 12.18 14.64 -10.12
C VAL A 219 11.09 14.13 -11.07
N GLY A 220 11.01 12.81 -11.27
CA GLY A 220 9.99 12.19 -12.10
C GLY A 220 10.29 10.72 -12.37
N ALA A 221 9.55 10.15 -13.33
CA ALA A 221 9.72 8.76 -13.76
C ALA A 221 9.70 8.63 -15.30
N ALA A 222 10.34 7.58 -15.79
CA ALA A 222 10.40 7.15 -17.17
C ALA A 222 8.99 6.79 -17.70
N PRO A 223 8.75 6.85 -19.02
CA PRO A 223 9.72 7.10 -20.10
C PRO A 223 9.99 8.58 -20.39
N ALA A 224 9.35 9.52 -19.70
CA ALA A 224 9.41 10.95 -20.01
C ALA A 224 10.07 11.74 -18.86
N CYS A 225 11.40 11.74 -18.82
CA CYS A 225 12.13 12.55 -17.84
C CYS A 225 12.02 14.06 -18.11
N PRO A 226 11.82 14.89 -17.07
CA PRO A 226 11.90 16.34 -17.20
C PRO A 226 13.22 16.82 -17.84
N PRO A 227 13.23 17.93 -18.60
CA PRO A 227 14.46 18.46 -19.19
C PRO A 227 15.57 18.66 -18.16
N GLY A 228 16.76 18.14 -18.45
CA GLY A 228 17.92 18.22 -17.54
C GLY A 228 17.99 17.08 -16.51
N SER A 229 17.09 16.11 -16.55
CA SER A 229 17.14 14.87 -15.76
C SER A 229 17.33 13.64 -16.63
N ALA A 230 17.82 12.54 -16.04
CA ALA A 230 18.06 11.28 -16.73
C ALA A 230 17.80 10.08 -15.80
N THR A 231 17.62 8.90 -16.39
CA THR A 231 17.51 7.66 -15.63
C THR A 231 18.87 7.04 -15.37
N TYR A 232 19.01 6.38 -14.22
CA TYR A 232 20.11 5.47 -13.89
C TYR A 232 19.64 4.46 -12.85
N TYR A 233 20.41 3.40 -12.64
CA TYR A 233 20.14 2.44 -11.58
C TYR A 233 20.40 3.08 -10.21
N THR A 234 19.41 3.04 -9.33
CA THR A 234 19.69 3.25 -7.91
C THR A 234 20.59 2.13 -7.41
N PRO A 235 21.32 2.35 -6.30
CA PRO A 235 21.86 1.22 -5.56
C PRO A 235 20.76 0.26 -5.12
N TRP A 236 21.16 -0.96 -4.78
CA TRP A 236 20.23 -1.92 -4.19
C TRP A 236 19.71 -1.39 -2.86
N MET A 237 18.41 -1.50 -2.67
CA MET A 237 17.69 -1.02 -1.49
C MET A 237 16.86 -2.11 -0.85
N LEU A 238 16.76 -2.07 0.47
CA LEU A 238 15.86 -2.92 1.25
C LEU A 238 15.05 -2.04 2.19
N HIS A 239 13.74 -2.00 1.95
CA HIS A 239 12.79 -1.35 2.85
C HIS A 239 12.49 -2.23 4.06
N VAL A 240 12.33 -1.59 5.22
CA VAL A 240 11.84 -2.20 6.46
C VAL A 240 10.71 -1.33 6.99
N TRP A 241 9.47 -1.75 6.72
CA TRP A 241 8.26 -1.05 7.12
C TRP A 241 8.01 -1.23 8.62
N LEU A 242 7.97 -0.10 9.34
CA LEU A 242 7.67 0.00 10.77
C LEU A 242 6.16 0.13 11.03
N VAL A 243 5.39 0.38 9.97
CA VAL A 243 3.93 0.34 9.94
C VAL A 243 3.44 -0.95 9.27
N PRO A 244 2.19 -1.37 9.50
CA PRO A 244 1.59 -2.44 8.73
C PRO A 244 1.73 -2.17 7.22
N ASN A 245 2.09 -3.18 6.45
CA ASN A 245 2.15 -3.14 4.99
C ASN A 245 1.58 -4.44 4.43
N ARG A 246 0.51 -4.37 3.62
CA ARG A 246 -0.15 -5.56 3.07
C ARG A 246 0.77 -6.39 2.18
N TYR A 247 1.74 -5.75 1.54
CA TYR A 247 2.73 -6.39 0.67
C TYR A 247 3.86 -7.07 1.46
N GLY A 248 3.89 -6.87 2.78
CA GLY A 248 4.90 -7.42 3.67
C GLY A 248 5.83 -6.36 4.24
N ARG A 249 6.48 -6.68 5.36
CA ARG A 249 7.35 -5.75 6.11
C ARG A 249 8.62 -5.35 5.35
N PHE A 250 8.94 -6.04 4.26
CA PHE A 250 10.11 -5.80 3.43
C PHE A 250 9.76 -5.59 1.95
N ALA A 251 8.50 -5.33 1.63
CA ALA A 251 8.10 -5.04 0.26
C ALA A 251 8.81 -3.78 -0.26
N SER A 252 9.07 -3.72 -1.58
CA SER A 252 9.63 -2.53 -2.23
C SER A 252 8.78 -1.30 -2.00
N ASP A 253 7.45 -1.47 -1.97
CA ASP A 253 6.49 -0.39 -1.95
C ASP A 253 5.58 -0.45 -0.72
N LEU A 254 5.10 0.71 -0.28
CA LEU A 254 4.03 0.81 0.70
C LEU A 254 2.69 0.53 0.03
N ASP A 255 1.80 -0.18 0.72
CA ASP A 255 0.39 -0.22 0.37
C ASP A 255 -0.20 1.20 0.27
N PRO A 256 -0.68 1.63 -0.91
CA PRO A 256 -1.23 2.96 -1.08
C PRO A 256 -2.43 3.25 -0.15
N TRP A 257 -3.16 2.21 0.26
CA TRP A 257 -4.25 2.33 1.24
C TRP A 257 -3.75 2.55 2.67
N ASN A 258 -2.59 1.99 3.04
CA ASN A 258 -1.98 2.25 4.34
C ASN A 258 -1.48 3.68 4.42
N GLN A 259 -0.89 4.19 3.34
CA GLN A 259 -0.50 5.59 3.22
C GLN A 259 -1.70 6.52 3.48
N LEU A 260 -2.81 6.33 2.77
CA LEU A 260 -4.04 7.09 3.00
C LEU A 260 -4.56 6.97 4.45
N ALA A 261 -4.54 5.76 5.02
CA ALA A 261 -4.99 5.56 6.39
C ALA A 261 -4.11 6.30 7.39
N ILE A 262 -2.80 6.34 7.18
CA ILE A 262 -1.86 7.08 8.01
C ILE A 262 -2.10 8.58 7.87
N GLU A 263 -2.32 9.09 6.66
CA GLU A 263 -2.60 10.51 6.47
C GLU A 263 -3.86 10.97 7.19
N LEU A 264 -4.93 10.16 7.16
CA LEU A 264 -6.22 10.48 7.78
C LEU A 264 -6.23 10.25 9.30
N PHE A 265 -5.56 9.21 9.78
CA PHE A 265 -5.71 8.73 11.16
C PHE A 265 -4.45 8.79 12.03
N GLY A 266 -3.26 8.90 11.46
CA GLY A 266 -1.98 9.10 12.16
C GLY A 266 -1.87 10.49 12.77
#